data_AF-A0A7R9LEV0-F1
#
_entry.id   AF-A0A7R9LEV0-F1
#
_cell.length_a   1.000
_cell.length_b   1.000
_cell.length_c   1.000
_cell.angle_alpha   90.00
_cell.angle_beta   90.00
_cell.angle_gamma   90.00
#
_symmetry.space_group_name_H-M   'P 1'
#
loop_
_entity.id
_entity.type
_entity.pdbx_description
1 polymer ?
#
loop_
_entity_poly.entity_id
_entity_poly.type
_entity_poly.pdbx_seq_one_letter_code
_entity_poly.pdbx_strand_id
1 'polypeptide(L)'
;MSVTPSVKRKADAIEDEMTALEGMTYEEYVQKDNEKLRQEMREMKDTFERLKRQKERLDERVRQEMELRMKEKRDSETLYVNQRLELDKAKRDKVVLENQLKTRNDELSKIKSALTTSTPDVDDIECDKCDFKTRSEVSLILHTINHKLSHPNQRRLILHPNMFSSRNPNSSYLYMCPICDGHITGFLSLNGSALTRNEIYPHIYQNHTKEKAYKCNVTL
;
A
#
# COMPACT_ATOMS: atom_id res chain seq x y z
N MET A 1 52.79 -5.15 66.02
CA MET A 1 52.38 -5.34 64.61
C MET A 1 51.63 -6.66 64.53
N SER A 2 50.33 -6.65 64.23
CA SER A 2 49.51 -7.87 64.18
C SER A 2 49.73 -8.61 62.87
N VAL A 3 50.32 -9.80 62.94
CA VAL A 3 50.49 -10.70 61.79
C VAL A 3 49.11 -11.13 61.29
N THR A 4 48.87 -11.05 59.98
CA THR A 4 47.56 -11.42 59.41
C THR A 4 47.32 -12.94 59.57
N PRO A 5 46.06 -13.40 59.73
CA PRO A 5 45.74 -14.83 59.87
C PRO A 5 46.21 -15.71 58.70
N SER A 6 46.52 -15.11 57.55
CA SER A 6 47.10 -15.81 56.40
C SER A 6 48.60 -16.07 56.57
N VAL A 7 49.34 -15.09 57.10
CA VAL A 7 50.77 -15.22 57.35
C VAL A 7 51.03 -16.17 58.51
N LYS A 8 50.18 -16.14 59.55
CA LYS A 8 50.27 -17.10 60.67
C LYS A 8 50.10 -18.55 60.22
N ARG A 9 49.08 -18.85 59.42
CA ARG A 9 48.86 -20.20 58.86
C ARG A 9 50.01 -20.71 58.00
N LYS A 10 50.68 -19.83 57.26
CA LYS A 10 51.87 -20.21 56.48
C LYS A 10 53.08 -20.48 57.38
N ALA A 11 53.24 -19.71 58.45
CA ALA A 11 54.30 -19.95 59.43
C ALA A 11 54.09 -21.27 60.17
N ASP A 12 52.86 -21.54 60.63
CA ASP A 12 52.50 -22.80 61.30
C ASP A 12 52.76 -24.01 60.37
N ALA A 13 52.42 -23.91 59.08
CA ALA A 13 52.67 -24.97 58.11
C ALA A 13 54.16 -25.23 57.83
N ILE A 14 55.00 -24.19 57.89
CA ILE A 14 56.45 -24.33 57.74
C ILE A 14 57.05 -24.98 58.98
N GLU A 15 56.57 -24.61 60.17
CA GLU A 15 57.02 -25.20 61.43
C GLU A 15 56.67 -26.69 61.50
N ASP A 16 55.45 -27.08 61.09
CA ASP A 16 55.03 -28.47 60.96
C ASP A 16 55.90 -29.27 59.95
N GLU A 17 56.28 -28.66 58.82
CA GLU A 17 57.19 -29.27 57.85
C GLU A 17 58.61 -29.43 58.40
N MET A 18 59.10 -28.45 59.15
CA MET A 18 60.43 -28.50 59.79
C MET A 18 60.49 -29.60 60.85
N THR A 19 59.48 -29.71 61.72
CA THR A 19 59.42 -30.78 62.74
C THR A 19 59.32 -32.16 62.11
N ALA A 20 58.62 -32.30 60.98
CA ALA A 20 58.55 -33.56 60.24
C ALA A 20 59.90 -33.99 59.63
N LEU A 21 60.84 -33.07 59.43
CA LEU A 21 62.17 -33.34 58.88
C LEU A 21 63.20 -33.70 59.95
N GLU A 22 63.02 -33.27 61.21
CA GLU A 22 63.98 -33.44 62.31
C GLU A 22 64.22 -34.91 62.75
N GLY A 23 63.38 -35.85 62.29
CA GLY A 23 63.49 -37.28 62.60
C GLY A 23 63.70 -38.21 61.38
N MET A 24 63.80 -37.67 60.17
CA MET A 24 63.92 -38.46 58.94
C MET A 24 65.38 -38.76 58.60
N THR A 25 65.65 -39.96 58.11
CA THR A 25 66.93 -40.26 57.46
C THR A 25 67.01 -39.59 56.10
N TYR A 26 68.23 -39.35 55.62
CA TYR A 26 68.46 -38.77 54.28
C TYR A 26 67.79 -39.59 53.16
N GLU A 27 67.78 -40.91 53.28
CA GLU A 27 67.17 -41.81 52.31
C GLU A 27 65.65 -41.66 52.27
N GLU A 28 64.99 -41.54 53.43
CA GLU A 28 63.55 -41.28 53.53
C GLU A 28 63.17 -39.90 52.97
N TYR A 29 64.02 -38.89 53.18
CA TYR A 29 63.82 -37.55 52.62
C TYR A 29 63.82 -37.60 51.08
N VAL A 30 64.84 -38.23 50.50
CA VAL A 30 64.96 -38.39 49.04
C VAL A 30 63.79 -39.21 48.47
N GLN A 31 63.30 -40.23 49.17
CA GLN A 31 62.12 -40.99 48.75
C GLN A 31 60.85 -40.14 48.76
N LYS A 32 60.62 -39.36 49.83
CA LYS A 32 59.47 -38.46 49.95
C LYS A 32 59.43 -37.41 48.86
N ASP A 33 60.58 -36.80 48.55
CA ASP A 33 60.69 -35.78 47.51
C ASP A 33 60.50 -36.36 46.10
N ASN A 34 61.06 -37.55 45.83
CA ASN A 34 60.81 -38.26 44.57
C ASN A 34 59.34 -38.66 44.40
N GLU A 35 58.65 -39.08 45.46
CA GLU A 35 57.23 -39.42 45.37
C GLU A 35 56.36 -38.17 45.15
N LYS A 36 56.71 -37.04 45.78
CA LYS A 36 56.09 -35.73 45.51
C LYS A 36 56.25 -35.34 44.05
N LEU A 37 57.47 -35.43 43.50
CA LEU A 37 57.73 -35.12 42.10
C LEU A 37 56.94 -36.04 41.15
N ARG A 38 56.86 -37.35 41.45
CA ARG A 38 56.04 -38.30 40.69
C ARG A 38 54.57 -37.93 40.73
N GLN A 39 54.06 -37.50 41.88
CA GLN A 39 52.69 -37.03 42.02
C GLN A 39 52.43 -35.78 41.17
N GLU A 40 53.29 -34.78 41.26
CA GLU A 40 53.19 -33.56 40.44
C GLU A 40 53.22 -33.87 38.94
N MET A 41 54.07 -34.81 38.51
CA MET A 41 54.11 -35.25 37.11
C MET A 41 52.84 -35.98 36.67
N ARG A 42 52.20 -36.77 37.56
CA ARG A 42 50.90 -37.40 37.29
C ARG A 42 49.81 -36.34 37.12
N GLU A 43 49.74 -35.38 38.03
CA GLU A 43 48.77 -34.28 37.97
C GLU A 43 48.97 -33.40 36.72
N MET A 44 50.23 -33.12 36.37
CA MET A 44 50.57 -32.37 35.15
C MET A 44 50.14 -33.13 33.89
N LYS A 45 50.34 -34.45 33.84
CA LYS A 45 49.87 -35.28 32.73
C LYS A 45 48.34 -35.25 32.59
N ASP A 46 47.63 -35.35 33.71
CA ASP A 46 46.16 -35.31 33.72
C ASP A 46 45.62 -33.94 33.30
N THR A 47 46.26 -32.84 33.72
CA THR A 47 45.91 -31.50 33.26
C THR A 47 46.16 -31.33 31.76
N PHE A 48 47.29 -31.83 31.25
CA PHE A 48 47.59 -31.82 29.83
C PHE A 48 46.53 -32.58 29.01
N GLU A 49 46.14 -33.78 29.43
CA GLU A 49 45.10 -34.56 28.76
C GLU A 49 43.72 -33.86 28.81
N ARG A 50 43.38 -33.21 29.93
CA ARG A 50 42.17 -32.39 30.01
C ARG A 50 42.20 -31.23 29.03
N LEU A 51 43.31 -30.50 28.94
CA LEU A 51 43.49 -29.38 28.03
C LEU A 51 43.46 -29.84 26.56
N LYS A 52 44.08 -30.97 26.25
CA LYS A 52 44.03 -31.57 24.91
C LYS A 52 42.59 -31.87 24.47
N ARG A 53 41.79 -32.50 25.34
CA ARG A 53 40.36 -32.74 25.07
C ARG A 53 39.54 -31.45 24.98
N GLN A 54 39.92 -30.39 25.70
CA GLN A 54 39.26 -29.09 25.56
C GLN A 54 39.59 -28.44 24.21
N LYS A 55 40.86 -28.51 23.78
CA LYS A 55 41.30 -28.03 22.48
C LYS A 55 40.56 -28.74 21.35
N GLU A 56 40.50 -30.08 21.38
CA GLU A 56 39.80 -30.86 20.35
C GLU A 56 38.30 -30.49 20.26
N ARG A 57 37.66 -30.23 21.41
CA ARG A 57 36.26 -29.75 21.44
C ARG A 57 36.12 -28.34 20.86
N LEU A 58 37.08 -27.45 21.11
CA LEU A 58 37.07 -26.11 20.54
C LEU A 58 37.32 -26.15 19.03
N ASP A 59 38.30 -26.93 18.57
CA ASP A 59 38.60 -27.11 17.15
C ASP A 59 37.39 -27.67 16.40
N GLU A 60 36.68 -28.62 16.99
CA GLU A 60 35.43 -29.15 16.43
C GLU A 60 34.32 -28.09 16.35
N ARG A 61 34.14 -27.30 17.42
CA ARG A 61 33.17 -26.19 17.41
C ARG A 61 33.48 -25.16 16.32
N VAL A 62 34.75 -24.80 16.15
CA VAL A 62 35.19 -23.86 15.12
C VAL A 62 34.91 -24.42 13.72
N ARG A 63 35.14 -25.72 13.49
CA ARG A 63 34.81 -26.37 12.22
C ARG A 63 33.30 -26.34 11.93
N GLN A 64 32.47 -26.68 12.91
CA GLN A 64 31.01 -26.64 12.76
C GLN A 64 30.50 -25.23 12.48
N GLU A 65 31.02 -24.22 13.18
CA GLU A 65 30.65 -22.82 12.94
C GLU A 65 31.05 -22.35 11.53
N MET A 66 32.23 -22.74 11.06
CA MET A 66 32.67 -22.43 9.70
C MET A 66 31.77 -23.08 8.65
N GLU A 67 31.37 -24.33 8.84
CA GLU A 67 30.46 -25.03 7.93
C GLU A 67 29.08 -24.37 7.89
N LEU A 68 28.52 -23.97 9.04
CA LEU A 68 27.27 -23.24 9.14
C LEU A 68 27.35 -21.90 8.38
N ARG A 69 28.40 -21.11 8.59
CA ARG A 69 28.60 -19.84 7.86
C ARG A 69 28.69 -20.04 6.36
N MET A 70 29.38 -21.10 5.90
CA MET A 70 29.45 -21.42 4.47
C MET A 70 28.09 -21.83 3.91
N LYS A 71 27.27 -22.55 4.68
CA LYS A 71 25.91 -22.91 4.31
C LYS A 71 25.01 -21.68 4.21
N GLU A 72 25.01 -20.81 5.23
CA GLU A 72 24.25 -19.56 5.24
C GLU A 72 24.59 -18.67 4.03
N LYS A 73 25.88 -18.59 3.67
CA LYS A 73 26.31 -17.85 2.48
C LYS A 73 25.72 -18.44 1.20
N ARG A 74 25.75 -19.77 1.02
CA ARG A 74 25.14 -20.46 -0.14
C ARG A 74 23.64 -20.22 -0.20
N ASP A 75 22.96 -20.32 0.94
CA ASP A 75 21.51 -20.12 1.03
C ASP A 75 21.14 -18.66 0.73
N SER A 76 21.93 -17.70 1.22
CA SER A 76 21.78 -16.27 0.92
C SER A 76 22.01 -15.96 -0.56
N GLU A 77 23.04 -16.54 -1.19
CA GLU A 77 23.30 -16.38 -2.62
C GLU A 77 22.16 -16.97 -3.46
N THR A 78 21.66 -18.14 -3.07
CA THR A 78 20.51 -18.79 -3.71
C THR A 78 19.25 -17.93 -3.61
N LEU A 79 18.99 -17.37 -2.42
CA LEU A 79 17.86 -16.48 -2.20
C LEU A 79 17.93 -15.22 -3.07
N TYR A 80 19.11 -14.61 -3.18
CA TYR A 80 19.33 -13.45 -4.06
C TYR A 80 19.09 -13.78 -5.54
N VAL A 81 19.59 -14.91 -6.03
CA VAL A 81 19.37 -15.36 -7.41
C VAL A 81 17.89 -15.60 -7.69
N ASN A 82 17.18 -16.28 -6.78
CA ASN A 82 15.74 -16.53 -6.92
C ASN A 82 14.94 -15.22 -6.94
N GLN A 83 15.27 -14.27 -6.07
CA GLN A 83 14.61 -12.96 -6.07
C GLN A 83 14.80 -12.22 -7.41
N ARG A 84 16.00 -12.30 -8.00
CA ARG A 84 16.28 -11.70 -9.31
C ARG A 84 15.47 -12.36 -10.42
N LEU A 85 15.34 -13.68 -10.41
CA LEU A 85 14.54 -14.42 -11.39
C LEU A 85 13.05 -14.06 -11.33
N GLU A 86 12.49 -13.92 -10.13
CA GLU A 86 11.10 -13.48 -9.94
C GLU A 86 10.89 -12.05 -10.43
N LEU A 87 11.86 -11.15 -10.19
CA LEU A 87 11.80 -9.79 -10.73
C LEU A 87 11.82 -9.77 -12.26
N ASP A 88 12.67 -10.59 -12.88
CA ASP A 88 12.74 -10.68 -14.34
C ASP A 88 11.49 -11.33 -14.94
N LYS A 89 10.87 -12.27 -14.25
CA LYS A 89 9.55 -12.82 -14.61
C LYS A 89 8.48 -11.73 -14.56
N ALA A 90 8.39 -10.98 -13.46
CA ALA A 90 7.44 -9.89 -13.31
C ALA A 90 7.61 -8.80 -14.38
N LYS A 91 8.86 -8.49 -14.78
CA LYS A 91 9.13 -7.56 -15.89
C LYS A 91 8.60 -8.09 -17.23
N ARG A 92 8.77 -9.37 -17.53
CA ARG A 92 8.22 -9.98 -18.75
C ARG A 92 6.70 -9.93 -18.74
N ASP A 93 6.08 -10.31 -17.63
CA ASP A 93 4.62 -10.30 -17.49
C ASP A 93 4.05 -8.89 -17.65
N LYS A 94 4.73 -7.87 -17.10
CA LYS A 94 4.39 -6.46 -17.30
C LYS A 94 4.36 -6.08 -18.78
N VAL A 95 5.39 -6.44 -19.56
CA VAL A 95 5.45 -6.13 -21.00
C VAL A 95 4.30 -6.80 -21.75
N VAL A 96 3.95 -8.04 -21.39
CA VAL A 96 2.79 -8.75 -21.98
C VAL A 96 1.50 -8.00 -21.69
N LEU A 97 1.28 -7.59 -20.43
CA LEU A 97 0.09 -6.85 -20.03
C LEU A 97 -0.01 -5.48 -20.70
N GLU A 98 1.11 -4.75 -20.83
CA GLU A 98 1.15 -3.46 -21.54
C GLU A 98 0.76 -3.61 -23.01
N ASN A 99 1.25 -4.66 -23.69
CA ASN A 99 0.86 -4.95 -25.06
C ASN A 99 -0.63 -5.31 -25.19
N GLN A 100 -1.16 -6.13 -24.27
CA GLN A 100 -2.59 -6.46 -24.24
C GLN A 100 -3.47 -5.23 -24.02
N LEU A 101 -3.08 -4.35 -23.08
CA LEU A 101 -3.78 -3.09 -22.83
C LEU A 101 -3.81 -2.20 -24.07
N LYS A 102 -2.68 -2.10 -24.77
CA LYS A 102 -2.60 -1.33 -26.03
C LYS A 102 -3.58 -1.89 -27.07
N THR A 103 -3.58 -3.20 -27.30
CA THR A 103 -4.52 -3.84 -28.24
C THR A 103 -5.97 -3.57 -27.88
N ARG A 104 -6.34 -3.71 -26.59
CA ARG A 104 -7.71 -3.43 -26.13
C ARG A 104 -8.10 -1.96 -26.30
N ASN A 105 -7.16 -1.04 -26.09
CA ASN A 105 -7.43 0.39 -26.28
C ASN A 105 -7.63 0.75 -27.76
N ASP A 106 -6.90 0.10 -28.66
CA ASP A 106 -7.08 0.23 -30.11
C ASP A 106 -8.45 -0.32 -30.55
N GLU A 107 -8.87 -1.47 -30.00
CA GLU A 107 -10.21 -2.03 -30.22
C GLU A 107 -11.32 -1.09 -29.72
N LEU A 108 -11.18 -0.55 -28.51
CA LEU A 108 -12.13 0.42 -27.94
C LEU A 108 -12.22 1.67 -28.80
N SER A 109 -11.10 2.15 -29.34
CA SER A 109 -11.07 3.31 -30.23
C SER A 109 -11.87 3.05 -31.51
N LYS A 110 -11.73 1.85 -32.11
CA LYS A 110 -12.52 1.43 -33.28
C LYS A 110 -14.01 1.31 -32.99
N ILE A 111 -14.39 0.76 -31.84
CA ILE A 111 -15.79 0.67 -31.42
C ILE A 111 -16.37 2.06 -31.22
N LYS A 112 -15.63 2.95 -30.56
CA LYS A 112 -16.06 4.33 -30.31
C LYS A 112 -16.30 5.09 -31.61
N SER A 113 -15.40 4.95 -32.59
CA SER A 113 -15.59 5.57 -33.91
C SER A 113 -16.80 5.01 -34.65
N ALA A 114 -17.01 3.69 -34.59
CA ALA A 114 -18.18 3.05 -35.21
C ALA A 114 -19.51 3.50 -34.59
N LEU A 115 -19.55 3.74 -33.28
CA LEU A 115 -20.72 4.31 -32.61
C LEU A 115 -21.02 5.74 -33.08
N THR A 116 -19.99 6.59 -33.19
CA THR A 116 -20.17 8.00 -33.61
C THR A 116 -20.61 8.16 -35.06
N THR A 117 -20.33 7.20 -35.94
CA THR A 117 -20.79 7.21 -37.34
C THR A 117 -22.22 6.71 -37.52
N SER A 118 -22.88 6.24 -36.46
CA SER A 118 -24.23 5.63 -36.52
C SER A 118 -25.36 6.53 -36.03
N THR A 119 -25.11 7.82 -35.75
CA THR A 119 -26.22 8.73 -35.45
C THR A 119 -27.02 8.97 -36.73
N PRO A 120 -28.32 8.63 -36.77
CA PRO A 120 -29.16 8.95 -37.92
C PRO A 120 -29.12 10.47 -38.14
N ASP A 121 -29.07 10.88 -39.40
CA ASP A 121 -29.17 12.27 -39.81
C ASP A 121 -30.57 12.75 -39.42
N VAL A 122 -30.70 13.33 -38.23
CA VAL A 122 -31.94 13.93 -37.75
C VAL A 122 -31.93 15.36 -38.26
N ASP A 123 -32.86 15.65 -39.18
CA ASP A 123 -33.05 16.98 -39.74
C ASP A 123 -33.11 18.04 -38.64
N ASP A 124 -32.41 19.17 -38.85
CA ASP A 124 -32.42 20.27 -37.89
C ASP A 124 -33.86 20.84 -37.76
N ILE A 125 -34.34 20.98 -36.53
CA ILE A 125 -35.67 21.55 -36.24
C ILE A 125 -35.53 23.07 -36.13
N GLU A 126 -36.30 23.81 -36.94
CA GLU A 126 -36.25 25.28 -37.04
C GLU A 126 -37.29 25.95 -36.14
N CYS A 127 -37.02 27.18 -35.67
CA CYS A 127 -37.99 27.99 -34.94
C CYS A 127 -38.86 28.82 -35.89
N ASP A 128 -40.18 28.78 -35.71
CA ASP A 128 -41.13 29.55 -36.54
C ASP A 128 -41.00 31.08 -36.40
N LYS A 129 -40.26 31.58 -35.39
CA LYS A 129 -40.21 33.00 -35.02
C LYS A 129 -38.87 33.68 -35.30
N CYS A 130 -37.81 32.94 -35.56
CA CYS A 130 -36.51 33.46 -35.94
C CYS A 130 -35.64 32.38 -36.59
N ASP A 131 -34.49 32.76 -37.13
CA ASP A 131 -33.59 31.86 -37.89
C ASP A 131 -32.83 30.82 -37.03
N PHE A 132 -33.28 30.56 -35.80
CA PHE A 132 -32.65 29.58 -34.91
C PHE A 132 -33.02 28.15 -35.32
N LYS A 133 -32.00 27.28 -35.44
CA LYS A 133 -32.14 25.86 -35.80
C LYS A 133 -31.40 24.97 -34.81
N THR A 134 -31.98 23.82 -34.46
CA THR A 134 -31.36 22.88 -33.51
C THR A 134 -31.81 21.45 -33.72
N ARG A 135 -30.94 20.48 -33.39
CA ARG A 135 -31.23 19.04 -33.44
C ARG A 135 -31.99 18.51 -32.22
N SER A 136 -32.28 19.36 -31.24
CA SER A 136 -32.88 18.98 -29.97
C SER A 136 -34.19 19.73 -29.76
N GLU A 137 -35.29 18.99 -29.63
CA GLU A 137 -36.62 19.56 -29.35
C GLU A 137 -36.60 20.42 -28.07
N VAL A 138 -35.85 20.01 -27.05
CA VAL A 138 -35.72 20.78 -25.80
C VAL A 138 -34.96 22.08 -25.96
N SER A 139 -33.91 22.09 -26.79
CA SER A 139 -33.24 23.35 -27.15
C SER A 139 -34.20 24.30 -27.87
N LEU A 140 -35.08 23.78 -28.73
CA LEU A 140 -36.09 24.57 -29.44
C LEU A 140 -37.19 25.09 -28.50
N ILE A 141 -37.63 24.29 -27.53
CA ILE A 141 -38.62 24.69 -26.52
C ILE A 141 -38.08 25.82 -25.64
N LEU A 142 -36.85 25.66 -25.12
CA LEU A 142 -36.18 26.69 -24.32
C LEU A 142 -36.01 27.99 -25.11
N HIS A 143 -35.60 27.87 -26.37
CA HIS A 143 -35.50 28.99 -27.29
C HIS A 143 -36.86 29.69 -27.50
N THR A 144 -37.93 28.93 -27.75
CA THR A 144 -39.30 29.46 -27.95
C THR A 144 -39.85 30.15 -26.70
N ILE A 145 -39.47 29.68 -25.50
CA ILE A 145 -39.82 30.33 -24.24
C ILE A 145 -39.15 31.71 -24.14
N ASN A 146 -37.89 31.85 -24.59
CA ASN A 146 -37.22 33.15 -24.59
C ASN A 146 -37.92 34.18 -25.50
N HIS A 147 -38.55 33.76 -26.60
CA HIS A 147 -39.42 34.65 -27.37
C HIS A 147 -40.63 35.16 -26.57
N LYS A 148 -41.21 34.33 -25.70
CA LYS A 148 -42.37 34.71 -24.86
C LYS A 148 -41.97 35.60 -23.68
N LEU A 149 -40.73 35.49 -23.20
CA LEU A 149 -40.20 36.25 -22.07
C LEU A 149 -39.56 37.59 -22.45
N SER A 150 -39.33 37.85 -23.74
CA SER A 150 -38.74 39.11 -24.25
C SER A 150 -39.70 40.32 -24.22
N HIS A 151 -40.78 40.28 -23.43
CA HIS A 151 -41.58 41.47 -23.10
C HIS A 151 -40.93 42.24 -21.93
N PRO A 152 -40.92 43.59 -21.94
CA PRO A 152 -39.87 44.38 -21.27
C PRO A 152 -39.92 44.43 -19.73
N ASN A 153 -40.85 43.73 -19.07
CA ASN A 153 -41.21 44.03 -17.68
C ASN A 153 -41.20 42.85 -16.69
N GLN A 154 -40.52 41.73 -17.00
CA GLN A 154 -40.28 40.69 -15.99
C GLN A 154 -38.80 40.38 -15.83
N ARG A 155 -38.19 40.95 -14.78
CA ARG A 155 -36.91 40.48 -14.22
C ARG A 155 -37.14 39.10 -13.57
N ARG A 156 -37.19 38.04 -14.36
CA ARG A 156 -36.95 36.66 -13.91
C ARG A 156 -35.70 36.16 -14.66
N LEU A 157 -34.74 35.62 -13.91
CA LEU A 157 -33.42 35.21 -14.42
C LEU A 157 -33.56 34.31 -15.65
N ILE A 158 -33.06 34.81 -16.77
CA ILE A 158 -33.15 34.21 -18.10
C ILE A 158 -32.15 33.06 -18.20
N LEU A 159 -32.61 31.87 -18.60
CA LEU A 159 -31.75 30.77 -19.03
C LEU A 159 -31.14 31.13 -20.39
N HIS A 160 -30.03 31.86 -20.38
CA HIS A 160 -29.25 32.13 -21.60
C HIS A 160 -28.46 30.87 -22.01
N PRO A 161 -28.48 30.44 -23.28
CA PRO A 161 -27.74 29.25 -23.75
C PRO A 161 -26.22 29.28 -23.48
N ASN A 162 -25.65 30.46 -23.27
CA ASN A 162 -24.22 30.67 -22.99
C ASN A 162 -23.87 30.78 -21.49
N MET A 163 -24.83 30.61 -20.57
CA MET A 163 -24.56 30.54 -19.12
C MET A 163 -24.00 29.18 -18.66
N PHE A 164 -23.66 28.29 -19.61
CA PHE A 164 -23.37 26.89 -19.35
C PHE A 164 -21.88 26.53 -19.30
N SER A 165 -20.97 27.49 -19.51
CA SER A 165 -19.52 27.21 -19.57
C SER A 165 -18.74 27.49 -18.28
N SER A 166 -19.36 27.96 -17.19
CA SER A 166 -18.69 28.09 -15.89
C SER A 166 -19.21 27.08 -14.87
N ARG A 167 -18.36 26.12 -14.50
CA ARG A 167 -18.53 25.29 -13.31
C ARG A 167 -18.34 26.19 -12.08
N ASN A 168 -19.42 26.80 -11.61
CA ASN A 168 -19.44 27.37 -10.27
C ASN A 168 -20.43 26.57 -9.39
N PRO A 169 -19.94 25.64 -8.56
CA PRO A 169 -20.78 24.82 -7.69
C PRO A 169 -21.45 25.59 -6.55
N ASN A 170 -21.10 26.88 -6.33
CA ASN A 170 -21.64 27.70 -5.24
C ASN A 170 -22.74 28.68 -5.67
N SER A 171 -23.29 28.50 -6.86
CA SER A 171 -24.32 29.37 -7.39
C SER A 171 -25.71 28.86 -6.96
N SER A 172 -26.21 29.38 -5.84
CA SER A 172 -27.55 29.10 -5.30
C SER A 172 -28.66 29.82 -6.06
N TYR A 173 -28.70 29.69 -7.39
CA TYR A 173 -29.82 30.22 -8.17
C TYR A 173 -30.99 29.23 -8.13
N LEU A 174 -32.12 29.74 -7.65
CA LEU A 174 -33.42 29.09 -7.64
C LEU A 174 -34.07 29.27 -9.02
N TYR A 175 -34.39 28.19 -9.72
CA TYR A 175 -34.98 28.21 -11.06
C TYR A 175 -36.50 27.97 -11.00
N MET A 176 -37.29 28.73 -11.77
CA MET A 176 -38.73 28.53 -11.86
C MET A 176 -39.10 27.96 -13.23
N CYS A 177 -40.04 27.02 -13.26
CA CYS A 177 -40.59 26.53 -14.51
C CYS A 177 -41.38 27.67 -15.20
N PRO A 178 -41.12 27.96 -16.49
CA PRO A 178 -41.83 29.00 -17.22
C PRO A 178 -43.17 28.52 -17.80
N ILE A 179 -43.47 27.22 -17.74
CA ILE A 179 -44.68 26.60 -18.32
C ILE A 179 -45.75 26.35 -17.25
N CYS A 180 -45.35 26.17 -15.99
CA CYS A 180 -46.27 26.02 -14.86
C CYS A 180 -45.72 26.72 -13.63
N ASP A 181 -46.58 27.05 -12.66
CA ASP A 181 -46.18 27.60 -11.36
C ASP A 181 -45.43 26.59 -10.45
N GLY A 182 -44.89 25.51 -11.03
CA GLY A 182 -43.72 24.79 -10.50
C GLY A 182 -43.91 24.11 -9.15
N HIS A 183 -45.01 23.41 -8.92
CA HIS A 183 -45.14 22.51 -7.77
C HIS A 183 -44.63 21.11 -8.16
N ILE A 184 -43.45 20.71 -7.67
CA ILE A 184 -43.09 19.28 -7.60
C ILE A 184 -43.62 18.76 -6.27
N THR A 185 -44.76 18.06 -6.31
CA THR A 185 -45.23 17.26 -5.17
C THR A 185 -44.47 15.93 -5.18
N GLY A 186 -43.29 15.90 -4.58
CA GLY A 186 -42.44 14.71 -4.55
C GLY A 186 -41.36 14.79 -3.47
N PHE A 187 -41.75 14.41 -2.25
CA PHE A 187 -40.93 13.95 -1.12
C PHE A 187 -39.64 14.76 -0.81
N LEU A 188 -39.72 15.61 0.23
CA LEU A 188 -38.65 16.40 0.90
C LEU A 188 -38.48 17.89 0.50
N SER A 189 -39.57 18.63 0.26
CA SER A 189 -39.49 20.09 0.37
C SER A 189 -40.70 20.67 1.10
N LEU A 190 -40.53 20.91 2.40
CA LEU A 190 -41.38 21.86 3.12
C LEU A 190 -40.99 23.26 2.66
N ASN A 191 -41.96 23.99 2.11
CA ASN A 191 -41.90 25.38 1.59
C ASN A 191 -41.81 25.46 0.06
N GLY A 192 -42.95 25.79 -0.56
CA GLY A 192 -43.15 25.83 -2.02
C GLY A 192 -42.37 26.91 -2.75
N SER A 193 -41.08 26.69 -2.99
CA SER A 193 -40.30 27.64 -3.78
C SER A 193 -39.07 27.01 -4.44
N ALA A 194 -39.17 26.92 -5.77
CA ALA A 194 -38.12 26.80 -6.78
C ALA A 194 -37.33 25.48 -6.93
N LEU A 195 -36.98 25.21 -8.19
CA LEU A 195 -36.25 24.05 -8.67
C LEU A 195 -34.75 24.35 -8.71
N THR A 196 -33.91 23.38 -8.36
CA THR A 196 -32.48 23.47 -8.66
C THR A 196 -32.22 23.26 -10.16
N ARG A 197 -31.01 23.64 -10.61
CA ARG A 197 -30.58 23.47 -12.02
C ARG A 197 -30.75 22.02 -12.51
N ASN A 198 -30.51 21.04 -11.65
CA ASN A 198 -30.58 19.63 -12.00
C ASN A 198 -32.02 19.09 -11.99
N GLU A 199 -32.96 19.77 -11.35
CA GLU A 199 -34.36 19.36 -11.22
C GLU A 199 -35.25 19.98 -12.30
N ILE A 200 -34.90 21.17 -12.79
CA ILE A 200 -35.73 21.85 -13.80
C ILE A 200 -35.72 21.16 -15.16
N TYR A 201 -34.60 20.53 -15.54
CA TYR A 201 -34.50 19.77 -16.80
C TYR A 201 -35.42 18.53 -16.80
N PRO A 202 -35.30 17.59 -15.84
CA PRO A 202 -36.24 16.47 -15.72
C PRO A 202 -37.69 16.93 -15.60
N HIS A 203 -37.96 18.00 -14.86
CA HIS A 203 -39.31 18.54 -14.71
C HIS A 203 -39.92 18.96 -16.05
N ILE A 204 -39.18 19.70 -16.89
CA ILE A 204 -39.64 20.11 -18.23
C ILE A 204 -39.82 18.90 -19.14
N TYR A 205 -38.83 18.00 -19.18
CA TYR A 205 -38.89 16.78 -19.99
C TYR A 205 -40.06 15.86 -19.63
N GLN A 206 -40.35 15.68 -18.34
CA GLN A 206 -41.36 14.70 -17.90
C GLN A 206 -42.78 15.25 -17.94
N ASN A 207 -42.96 16.55 -17.68
CA ASN A 207 -44.29 17.13 -17.45
C ASN A 207 -44.76 18.07 -18.57
N HIS A 208 -43.83 18.63 -19.35
CA HIS A 208 -44.16 19.63 -20.38
C HIS A 208 -43.78 19.19 -21.79
N THR A 209 -42.97 18.14 -21.94
CA THR A 209 -42.71 17.52 -23.25
C THR A 209 -43.32 16.11 -23.28
N LYS A 210 -43.67 15.64 -24.48
CA LYS A 210 -44.13 14.25 -24.69
C LYS A 210 -42.95 13.28 -24.91
N GLU A 211 -41.72 13.77 -24.83
CA GLU A 211 -40.51 13.00 -25.05
C GLU A 211 -40.15 12.18 -23.80
N LYS A 212 -40.21 10.84 -23.91
CA LYS A 212 -39.61 9.97 -22.88
C LYS A 212 -38.09 9.95 -23.09
N ALA A 213 -37.36 10.60 -22.18
CA ALA A 213 -35.89 10.75 -22.23
C ALA A 213 -35.10 9.43 -22.28
N TYR A 214 -35.73 8.29 -21.93
CA TYR A 214 -35.09 6.97 -21.96
C TYR A 214 -35.97 5.95 -22.67
N LYS A 215 -35.50 5.44 -23.81
CA LYS A 215 -36.00 4.19 -24.40
C LYS A 215 -35.15 3.05 -23.86
N CYS A 216 -35.78 2.11 -23.16
CA CYS A 216 -35.14 0.87 -22.74
C CYS A 216 -34.97 -0.03 -23.97
N ASN A 217 -33.72 -0.30 -24.38
CA ASN A 217 -33.40 -1.20 -25.50
C ASN A 217 -33.41 -2.69 -25.11
N VAL A 218 -34.12 -3.07 -24.05
CA VAL A 218 -34.25 -4.50 -23.70
C VAL A 218 -35.36 -5.10 -24.56
N THR A 219 -34.97 -5.67 -25.70
CA THR A 219 -35.74 -6.74 -26.35
C THR A 219 -35.69 -7.97 -25.46
N LEU A 220 -36.84 -8.36 -24.91
CA LEU A 220 -37.07 -9.68 -24.31
C LEU A 220 -37.13 -10.75 -25.41
#